data_AF-A0A916N438-F1
#
_entry.id   AF-A0A916N438-F1
#
_cell.length_a   1.000
_cell.length_b   1.000
_cell.length_c   1.000
_cell.angle_alpha   90.00
_cell.angle_beta   90.00
_cell.angle_gamma   90.00
#
_symmetry.space_group_name_H-M   'P 1'
#
loop_
_entity.id
_entity.type
_entity.pdbx_description
1 polymer ?
#
loop_
_entity_poly.entity_id
_entity_poly.type
_entity_poly.pdbx_seq_one_letter_code
_entity_poly.pdbx_strand_id
1 'polypeptide(L)' 'MSRTRAENLINKLISNKLSGKELTELLEGITDEDNQHNFSQALEAYFQQLLKENNPEEAPVSQETGKNTN' A
#
# COMPACT_ATOMS: atom_id res chain seq x y z
N MET A 1 -17.15 -6.60 -23.91
CA MET A 1 -16.21 -5.48 -23.69
C MET A 1 -14.98 -6.07 -23.01
N SER A 2 -13.81 -6.08 -23.67
CA SER A 2 -12.56 -6.49 -23.00
C SER A 2 -12.21 -5.41 -21.97
N ARG A 3 -11.99 -5.80 -20.71
CA ARG A 3 -11.49 -4.87 -19.69
C ARG A 3 -10.17 -4.25 -20.14
N THR A 4 -10.02 -2.96 -19.91
CA THR A 4 -8.77 -2.25 -20.21
C THR A 4 -7.62 -2.83 -19.39
N ARG A 5 -6.38 -2.65 -19.86
CA ARG A 5 -5.20 -3.14 -19.14
C ARG A 5 -5.14 -2.57 -17.72
N ALA A 6 -5.42 -1.28 -17.57
CA ALA A 6 -5.49 -0.59 -16.27
C ALA A 6 -6.53 -1.21 -15.32
N GLU A 7 -7.75 -1.48 -15.80
CA GLU A 7 -8.78 -2.14 -14.98
C GLU A 7 -8.36 -3.54 -14.53
N ASN A 8 -7.66 -4.30 -15.37
CA ASN A 8 -7.15 -5.61 -14.98
C ASN A 8 -6.05 -5.51 -13.91
N LEU A 9 -5.17 -4.52 -14.01
CA LEU A 9 -4.13 -4.25 -13.02
C LEU A 9 -4.74 -3.81 -11.68
N ILE A 10 -5.73 -2.92 -11.69
CA ILE A 10 -6.45 -2.50 -10.46
C ILE A 10 -7.16 -3.70 -9.81
N ASN A 11 -7.85 -4.53 -10.59
CA ASN A 11 -8.51 -5.73 -10.04
C ASN A 11 -7.51 -6.72 -9.42
N LYS A 12 -6.32 -6.85 -10.00
CA LYS A 12 -5.24 -7.67 -9.44
C LYS A 12 -4.66 -7.08 -8.16
N LEU A 13 -4.52 -5.76 -8.09
CA LEU A 13 -4.10 -5.03 -6.88
C LEU A 13 -5.06 -5.32 -5.73
N ILE A 14 -6.36 -5.10 -5.96
CA ILE A 14 -7.41 -5.33 -4.95
C ILE A 14 -7.46 -6.80 -4.51
N SER A 15 -7.19 -7.73 -5.43
CA SER A 15 -7.18 -9.17 -5.15
C SER A 15 -5.88 -9.68 -4.54
N ASN A 16 -4.91 -8.79 -4.25
CA ASN A 16 -3.56 -9.14 -3.80
C ASN A 16 -2.84 -10.17 -4.69
N LYS A 17 -3.08 -10.09 -6.01
CA LYS A 17 -2.49 -10.96 -7.05
C LYS A 17 -1.62 -10.16 -8.03
N LEU A 18 -1.34 -8.90 -7.72
CA LEU A 18 -0.51 -8.04 -8.55
C LEU A 18 0.96 -8.40 -8.37
N SER A 19 1.65 -8.68 -9.46
CA SER A 19 3.11 -8.87 -9.42
C SER A 19 3.85 -7.52 -9.36
N GLY A 20 5.09 -7.52 -8.88
CA GLY A 20 5.91 -6.30 -8.81
C GLY A 20 6.07 -5.60 -10.17
N LYS A 21 6.22 -6.36 -11.26
CA LYS A 21 6.30 -5.80 -12.63
C LYS A 21 5.01 -5.12 -13.05
N GLU A 22 3.86 -5.69 -12.68
CA GLU A 22 2.54 -5.15 -12.98
C GLU A 22 2.21 -3.92 -12.13
N LEU A 23 2.75 -3.85 -10.92
CA LEU A 23 2.71 -2.63 -10.10
C LEU A 23 3.52 -1.52 -10.74
N THR A 24 4.75 -1.80 -11.19
CA THR A 24 5.56 -0.82 -11.93
C THR A 24 4.83 -0.32 -13.17
N GLU A 25 4.23 -1.20 -13.97
CA GLU A 25 3.44 -0.82 -15.16
C GLU A 25 2.23 0.06 -14.79
N LEU A 26 1.53 -0.27 -13.69
CA LEU A 26 0.39 0.53 -13.22
C LEU A 26 0.83 1.94 -12.79
N LEU A 27 2.01 2.04 -12.16
CA LEU A 27 2.59 3.30 -11.69
C LEU A 27 3.19 4.13 -12.82
N GLU A 28 3.82 3.51 -13.82
CA GLU A 28 4.34 4.18 -15.02
C GLU A 28 3.23 4.79 -15.88
N GLY A 29 2.02 4.20 -15.84
CA GLY A 29 0.83 4.78 -16.46
C GLY A 29 0.29 6.03 -15.76
N ILE A 30 0.75 6.32 -14.54
CA ILE A 30 0.40 7.53 -13.79
C ILE A 30 1.52 8.56 -14.05
N THR A 31 1.42 9.26 -15.18
CA THR A 31 2.42 10.28 -15.60
C THR A 31 2.13 11.69 -15.09
N ASP A 32 1.07 11.86 -14.32
CA ASP A 32 0.69 13.15 -13.73
C ASP A 32 1.19 13.20 -12.28
N GLU A 33 2.13 14.11 -12.00
CA GLU A 33 2.83 14.24 -10.71
C GLU A 33 1.85 14.43 -9.54
N ASP A 34 0.76 15.17 -9.74
CA ASP A 34 -0.28 15.38 -8.72
C ASP A 34 -1.02 14.07 -8.40
N ASN A 35 -1.29 13.26 -9.42
CA ASN A 35 -1.90 11.95 -9.26
C ASN A 35 -0.93 10.94 -8.66
N GLN A 36 0.36 11.01 -9.02
CA GLN A 36 1.39 10.10 -8.53
C GLN A 36 1.54 10.20 -7.01
N HIS A 37 1.50 11.41 -6.45
CA HIS A 37 1.53 11.62 -5.00
C HIS A 37 0.32 10.98 -4.31
N ASN A 38 -0.88 11.23 -4.83
CA ASN A 38 -2.13 10.70 -4.27
C ASN A 38 -2.18 9.15 -4.32
N PHE A 39 -1.76 8.56 -5.44
CA PHE A 39 -1.68 7.11 -5.58
C PHE A 39 -0.62 6.50 -4.67
N SER A 40 0.54 7.15 -4.52
CA SER A 40 1.58 6.70 -3.59
C SER A 40 1.07 6.64 -2.15
N GLN A 41 0.38 7.70 -1.69
CA GLN A 41 -0.19 7.73 -0.34
C GLN A 41 -1.27 6.67 -0.13
N ALA A 42 -2.16 6.49 -1.10
CA ALA A 42 -3.21 5.48 -1.03
C ALA A 42 -2.64 4.04 -0.99
N LEU A 43 -1.62 3.77 -1.79
CA LEU A 43 -0.94 2.47 -1.81
C LEU A 43 -0.18 2.21 -0.51
N GLU A 44 0.53 3.21 0.02
CA GLU A 44 1.24 3.09 1.29
C GLU A 44 0.28 2.78 2.44
N ALA A 45 -0.85 3.48 2.55
CA ALA A 45 -1.88 3.21 3.55
C ALA A 45 -2.44 1.79 3.41
N TYR A 46 -2.72 1.34 2.18
CA TYR A 46 -3.20 -0.02 1.92
C TYR A 46 -2.18 -1.09 2.33
N PHE A 47 -0.91 -0.92 1.99
CA PHE A 47 0.14 -1.85 2.40
C PHE A 47 0.35 -1.87 3.91
N GLN A 48 0.35 -0.71 4.57
CA GLN A 48 0.42 -0.64 6.04
C GLN A 48 -0.75 -1.37 6.70
N GLN A 49 -1.95 -1.26 6.13
CA GLN A 49 -3.12 -1.98 6.61
C GLN A 49 -2.96 -3.50 6.41
N LEU A 50 -2.54 -3.95 5.22
CA LEU A 50 -2.27 -5.36 4.96
C LEU A 50 -1.19 -5.95 5.89
N LEU A 51 -0.16 -5.17 6.23
CA LEU A 51 0.87 -5.59 7.19
C LEU A 51 0.29 -5.74 8.59
N LYS A 52 -0.57 -4.81 9.04
CA LYS A 52 -1.28 -4.93 10.33
C LYS A 52 -2.21 -6.14 10.38
N GLU A 53 -2.92 -6.42 9.29
CA GLU A 53 -3.85 -7.54 9.19
C GLU A 53 -3.14 -8.90 9.15
N ASN A 54 -1.97 -8.97 8.52
CA ASN A 54 -1.18 -10.21 8.42
C ASN A 54 -0.12 -10.37 9.51
N ASN A 55 0.13 -9.34 10.34
CA ASN A 55 1.08 -9.36 11.43
C ASN A 55 0.47 -8.77 12.72
N PRO A 56 -0.46 -9.50 13.38
CA PRO A 56 -1.22 -8.99 14.52
C PRO A 56 -0.38 -8.71 15.79
N GLU A 57 0.91 -9.05 15.81
CA GLU A 57 1.79 -8.85 16.98
C GLU A 57 2.50 -7.48 17.04
N GLU A 58 2.48 -6.65 16.00
CA GLU A 58 2.97 -5.26 16.09
C GLU A 58 1.82 -4.29 16.40
N ALA A 59 1.14 -4.53 17.53
CA ALA A 59 0.50 -3.45 18.26
C ALA A 59 1.58 -2.45 18.69
N PRO A 60 1.28 -1.14 18.75
CA PRO A 60 2.29 -0.13 19.03
C PRO A 60 2.91 -0.44 20.39
N VAL A 61 4.25 -0.57 20.43
CA VAL A 61 5.00 -0.25 21.64
C VAL A 61 4.68 1.21 21.93
N SER A 62 3.66 1.42 22.77
CA SER A 62 3.54 2.63 23.57
C SER A 62 4.89 2.80 24.24
N GLN A 63 5.62 3.84 23.82
CA GLN A 63 6.79 4.30 24.54
C GLN A 63 6.29 4.80 25.91
N GLU A 64 6.16 3.90 26.87
CA GLU A 64 6.16 4.28 28.28
C GLU A 64 7.56 4.78 28.58
N THR A 65 7.76 6.09 28.47
CA THR A 65 8.85 6.79 29.12
C THR A 65 8.61 6.75 30.63
N GLY A 66 8.74 5.58 31.24
CA GLY A 66 8.96 5.43 32.67
C GLY A 66 10.40 5.79 32.98
N LYS A 67 10.68 7.10 33.15
CA LYS A 67 11.89 7.53 33.84
C LYS A 67 11.77 7.10 35.30
N ASN A 68 12.27 5.89 35.58
CA ASN A 68 12.42 5.35 36.92
C ASN A 68 13.43 6.22 37.70
N THR A 69 12.94 6.85 38.76
CA THR A 69 13.74 7.49 39.80
C THR A 69 14.32 6.43 40.72
N ASN A 70 15.65 6.33 40.83
CA ASN A 70 16.31 5.86 42.06
C ASN A 70 17.71 6.46 42.18
#